data_AF-A0AAD3Y9B5-F1
#
_entry.id   AF-A0AAD3Y9B5-F1
#
_cell.length_a   1.000
_cell.length_b   1.000
_cell.length_c   1.000
_cell.angle_alpha   90.00
_cell.angle_beta   90.00
_cell.angle_gamma   90.00
#
_symmetry.space_group_name_H-M   'P 1'
#
loop_
_entity.id
_entity.type
_entity.pdbx_description
1 polymer ?
#
loop_
_entity_poly.entity_id
_entity_poly.type
_entity_poly.pdbx_seq_one_letter_code
_entity_poly.pdbx_strand_id
1 'polypeptide(L)'
;MPPRRRAAKQVNKEQKKEDVKPITEEEQEAEIAALRKKAQQDKATERMYLDALLAFCLFVFARLLYTYISSDSGASTALALVTLAQTILLPFSVTPERLPVGGAHLAKYHYLIVLVQFVLFGGSCLLQVDRVPFTELLRAAMPGLLAFSAETQRRAERANDAALDKLERLKYPLKGA
;
A
#
# COMPACT_ATOMS: atom_id res chain seq x y z
N MET A 1 -8.29 60.85 13.92
CA MET A 1 -8.02 59.47 13.47
C MET A 1 -6.88 59.49 12.47
N PRO A 2 -5.77 58.78 12.70
CA PRO A 2 -4.67 58.72 11.74
C PRO A 2 -5.00 57.77 10.57
N PRO A 3 -4.45 57.99 9.36
CA PRO A 3 -4.79 57.19 8.19
C PRO A 3 -4.13 55.81 8.23
N ARG A 4 -4.92 54.79 7.89
CA ARG A 4 -4.55 53.37 7.83
C ARG A 4 -3.51 53.14 6.72
N ARG A 5 -2.25 52.91 7.10
CA ARG A 5 -1.18 52.50 6.18
C ARG A 5 -1.54 51.17 5.51
N ARG A 6 -1.80 51.21 4.20
CA ARG A 6 -1.86 50.01 3.35
C ARG A 6 -0.43 49.43 3.27
N ALA A 7 -0.26 48.19 3.69
CA ALA A 7 1.00 47.49 3.57
C ALA A 7 1.30 47.25 2.08
N ALA A 8 2.16 48.08 1.50
CA ALA A 8 2.88 47.79 0.28
C ALA A 8 3.88 46.66 0.57
N LYS A 9 3.46 45.42 0.38
CA LYS A 9 4.34 44.26 0.19
C LYS A 9 4.02 43.61 -1.16
N GLN A 10 4.16 44.42 -2.21
CA GLN A 10 4.40 43.97 -3.57
C GLN A 10 5.77 44.49 -3.97
N VAL A 11 6.84 43.85 -3.51
CA VAL A 11 8.19 44.05 -4.07
C VAL A 11 8.93 42.72 -4.00
N ASN A 12 9.38 42.29 -5.19
CA ASN A 12 10.37 41.26 -5.49
C ASN A 12 10.03 39.78 -5.18
N LYS A 13 9.11 39.23 -5.99
CA LYS A 13 9.40 37.96 -6.68
C LYS A 13 10.27 38.30 -7.91
N GLU A 14 11.48 38.76 -7.64
CA GLU A 14 12.53 38.68 -8.66
C GLU A 14 12.70 37.20 -8.97
N GLN A 15 12.38 36.90 -10.22
CA GLN A 15 12.81 35.76 -11.00
C GLN A 15 14.14 35.19 -10.46
N LYS A 16 14.06 34.20 -9.55
CA LYS A 16 14.97 33.06 -9.65
C LYS A 16 14.59 32.34 -10.94
N LYS A 17 15.04 32.88 -12.07
CA LYS A 17 15.46 32.03 -13.17
C LYS A 17 16.57 31.21 -12.55
N GLU A 18 16.23 30.04 -12.01
CA GLU A 18 17.20 28.97 -11.96
C GLU A 18 17.79 28.91 -13.35
N ASP A 19 19.12 29.01 -13.44
CA ASP A 19 19.85 28.69 -14.66
C ASP A 19 19.51 27.23 -14.99
N VAL A 20 18.41 27.03 -15.71
CA VAL A 20 18.09 25.79 -16.38
C VAL A 20 19.11 25.70 -17.49
N LYS A 21 20.31 25.21 -17.15
CA LYS A 21 21.25 24.76 -18.16
C LYS A 21 20.46 23.76 -19.03
N PRO A 22 20.45 23.93 -20.36
CA PRO A 22 19.89 22.92 -21.22
C PRO A 22 20.73 21.66 -21.00
N ILE A 23 20.17 20.72 -20.24
CA ILE A 23 20.75 19.39 -20.07
C ILE A 23 20.83 18.80 -21.46
N THR A 24 21.99 18.26 -21.83
CA THR A 24 22.14 17.63 -23.15
C THR A 24 21.22 16.40 -23.23
N GLU A 25 20.74 16.06 -24.44
CA GLU A 25 19.80 14.94 -24.60
C GLU A 25 20.35 13.63 -24.01
N GLU A 26 21.67 13.42 -24.12
CA GLU A 26 22.38 12.28 -23.54
C GLU A 26 22.38 12.29 -22.00
N GLU A 27 22.59 13.45 -21.38
CA GLU A 27 22.51 13.61 -19.92
C GLU A 27 21.08 13.41 -19.40
N GLN A 28 20.06 13.87 -20.15
CA GLN A 28 18.65 13.63 -19.82
C GLN A 28 18.26 12.16 -19.95
N GLU A 29 18.74 11.46 -20.98
CA GLU A 29 18.50 10.01 -21.13
C GLU A 29 19.19 9.21 -20.04
N ALA A 30 20.41 9.59 -19.65
CA ALA A 30 21.11 8.99 -18.53
C ALA A 30 20.37 9.22 -17.20
N GLU A 31 19.84 10.41 -16.98
CA GLU A 31 19.07 10.75 -15.78
C GLU A 31 17.74 9.98 -15.73
N ILE A 32 17.01 9.88 -16.84
CA ILE A 32 15.76 9.08 -16.92
C ILE A 32 16.04 7.60 -16.70
N ALA A 33 17.12 7.06 -17.27
CA ALA A 33 17.53 5.68 -17.06
C ALA A 33 17.89 5.43 -15.59
N ALA A 34 18.59 6.37 -14.95
CA ALA A 34 18.91 6.32 -13.52
C ALA A 34 17.64 6.39 -12.66
N LEU A 35 16.69 7.26 -12.99
CA LEU A 35 15.39 7.38 -12.30
C LEU A 35 14.56 6.12 -12.43
N ARG A 36 14.50 5.49 -13.62
CA ARG A 36 13.83 4.20 -13.81
C ARG A 36 14.48 3.10 -12.97
N LYS A 37 15.81 3.02 -12.96
CA LYS A 37 16.55 2.04 -12.17
C LYS A 37 16.29 2.22 -10.67
N LYS A 38 16.31 3.47 -10.20
CA LYS A 38 15.98 3.79 -8.81
C LYS A 38 14.54 3.43 -8.47
N ALA A 39 13.57 3.80 -9.30
CA ALA A 39 12.17 3.46 -9.10
C ALA A 39 11.93 1.94 -9.05
N GLN A 40 12.64 1.15 -9.86
CA GLN A 40 12.59 -0.31 -9.81
C GLN A 40 13.16 -0.87 -8.51
N GLN A 41 14.28 -0.32 -8.02
CA GLN A 41 14.88 -0.73 -6.76
C GLN A 41 13.99 -0.37 -5.56
N ASP A 42 13.39 0.82 -5.58
CA ASP A 42 12.47 1.28 -4.55
C ASP A 42 11.24 0.36 -4.49
N LYS A 43 10.62 0.04 -5.65
CA LYS A 43 9.52 -0.94 -5.73
C LYS A 43 9.90 -2.31 -5.19
N ALA A 44 11.09 -2.81 -5.52
CA ALA A 44 11.54 -4.11 -5.03
C ALA A 44 11.67 -4.14 -3.50
N THR A 45 12.21 -3.05 -2.94
CA THR A 45 12.41 -2.87 -1.50
C THR A 45 11.08 -2.74 -0.77
N GLU A 46 10.16 -1.90 -1.26
CA GLU A 46 8.82 -1.74 -0.68
C GLU A 46 8.04 -3.06 -0.71
N ARG A 47 8.13 -3.83 -1.80
CA ARG A 47 7.50 -5.16 -1.89
C ARG A 47 8.10 -6.16 -0.91
N MET A 48 9.41 -6.10 -0.65
CA MET A 48 10.07 -6.91 0.36
C MET A 48 9.57 -6.59 1.78
N TYR A 49 9.38 -5.31 2.11
CA TYR A 49 8.80 -4.92 3.40
C TYR A 49 7.38 -5.45 3.59
N LEU A 50 6.58 -5.40 2.53
CA LEU A 50 5.20 -5.90 2.54
C LEU A 50 5.15 -7.43 2.66
N ASP A 51 6.08 -8.16 2.05
CA ASP A 51 6.23 -9.61 2.24
C ASP A 51 6.70 -9.97 3.66
N ALA A 52 7.62 -9.19 4.25
CA ALA A 52 8.05 -9.39 5.63
C ALA A 52 6.90 -9.15 6.62
N LEU A 53 6.10 -8.12 6.38
CA LEU A 53 4.90 -7.81 7.17
C LEU A 53 3.84 -8.91 7.02
N LEU A 54 3.65 -9.44 5.81
CA LEU A 54 2.79 -10.60 5.54
C LEU A 54 3.24 -11.82 6.35
N ALA A 55 4.53 -12.15 6.33
CA ALA A 55 5.09 -13.27 7.08
C ALA A 55 4.88 -13.10 8.60
N PHE A 56 5.08 -11.89 9.12
CA PHE A 56 4.81 -11.56 10.52
C PHE A 56 3.33 -11.73 10.87
N CYS A 57 2.42 -11.24 10.04
CA CYS A 57 0.98 -11.42 10.24
C CYS A 57 0.59 -12.90 10.18
N LEU A 58 1.11 -13.68 9.22
CA LEU A 58 0.87 -15.13 9.15
C LEU A 58 1.34 -15.84 10.42
N PHE A 59 2.51 -15.47 10.96
CA PHE A 59 3.01 -16.05 12.20
C PHE A 59 2.09 -15.76 13.39
N VAL A 60 1.63 -14.51 13.54
CA VAL A 60 0.71 -14.12 14.62
C VAL A 60 -0.63 -14.86 14.49
N PHE A 61 -1.17 -14.95 13.27
CA PHE A 61 -2.44 -15.63 13.01
C PHE A 61 -2.35 -17.15 13.15
N ALA A 62 -1.24 -17.76 12.73
CA ALA A 62 -1.00 -19.19 12.94
C ALA A 62 -0.93 -19.51 14.44
N ARG A 63 -0.27 -18.66 15.23
CA ARG A 63 -0.25 -18.79 16.69
C ARG A 63 -1.65 -18.65 17.29
N LEU A 64 -2.42 -17.65 16.85
CA LEU A 64 -3.79 -17.42 17.32
C LEU A 64 -4.71 -18.61 16.99
N LEU A 65 -4.62 -19.12 15.76
CA LEU A 65 -5.35 -20.29 15.31
C LEU A 65 -4.97 -21.54 16.11
N TYR A 66 -3.68 -21.74 16.40
CA TYR A 66 -3.22 -22.82 17.27
C TYR A 66 -3.83 -22.72 18.67
N THR A 67 -3.90 -21.52 19.24
CA THR A 67 -4.57 -21.28 20.53
C THR A 67 -6.06 -21.62 20.47
N TYR A 68 -6.77 -21.23 19.41
CA TYR A 68 -8.20 -21.51 19.26
C TYR A 68 -8.53 -22.99 19.00
N ILE A 69 -7.66 -23.71 18.30
CA ILE A 69 -7.82 -25.15 18.04
C ILE A 69 -7.40 -25.98 19.26
N SER A 70 -6.46 -25.48 20.07
CA SER A 70 -6.08 -26.14 21.32
C SER A 70 -7.25 -26.08 22.32
N SER A 71 -7.59 -27.24 22.86
CA SER A 71 -8.83 -27.51 23.62
C SER A 71 -9.07 -26.64 24.87
N ASP A 72 -8.08 -25.86 25.30
CA ASP A 72 -8.12 -25.05 26.53
C ASP A 72 -8.64 -23.61 26.33
N SER A 73 -8.84 -23.14 25.09
CA SER A 73 -9.15 -21.72 24.86
C SER A 73 -10.61 -21.31 25.08
N GLY A 74 -11.54 -22.27 25.11
CA GLY A 74 -12.99 -21.97 25.18
C GLY A 74 -13.54 -21.18 23.99
N ALA A 75 -12.75 -21.01 22.91
CA ALA A 75 -13.14 -20.26 21.73
C ALA A 75 -14.22 -21.01 20.93
N SER A 76 -15.23 -20.29 20.46
CA SER A 76 -16.28 -20.89 19.61
C SER A 76 -15.67 -21.39 18.30
N THR A 77 -16.14 -22.55 17.81
CA THR A 77 -15.69 -23.14 16.53
C THR A 77 -15.83 -22.17 15.35
N ALA A 78 -16.85 -21.31 15.39
CA ALA A 78 -17.06 -20.23 14.41
C ALA A 78 -15.87 -19.26 14.35
N LEU A 79 -15.27 -18.93 15.49
CA LEU A 79 -14.12 -18.03 15.56
C LEU A 79 -12.86 -18.65 14.97
N ALA A 80 -12.62 -19.94 15.23
CA ALA A 80 -11.51 -20.67 14.63
C ALA A 80 -11.65 -20.74 13.11
N LEU A 81 -12.86 -20.97 12.59
CA LEU A 81 -13.14 -20.98 11.15
C LEU A 81 -12.94 -19.61 10.50
N VAL A 82 -13.42 -18.53 11.13
CA VAL A 82 -13.20 -17.16 10.64
C VAL A 82 -11.71 -16.83 10.61
N THR A 83 -10.97 -17.17 11.66
CA THR A 83 -9.52 -16.93 11.75
C THR A 83 -8.75 -17.74 10.70
N LEU A 84 -9.15 -18.99 10.47
CA LEU A 84 -8.59 -19.84 9.42
C LEU A 84 -8.83 -19.24 8.03
N ALA A 85 -10.07 -18.81 7.74
CA ALA A 85 -10.42 -18.18 6.47
C ALA A 85 -9.62 -16.89 6.24
N GLN A 86 -9.48 -16.03 7.26
CA GLN A 86 -8.66 -14.82 7.18
C GLN A 86 -7.19 -15.12 6.91
N THR A 87 -6.64 -16.16 7.55
CA THR A 87 -5.24 -16.58 7.38
C THR A 87 -4.97 -17.05 5.95
N ILE A 88 -5.88 -17.86 5.38
CA ILE A 88 -5.77 -18.37 4.02
C ILE A 88 -5.90 -17.23 3.00
N LEU A 89 -6.80 -16.28 3.23
CA LEU A 89 -7.05 -15.15 2.32
C LEU A 89 -5.95 -14.08 2.36
N LEU A 90 -5.13 -14.04 3.42
CA LEU A 90 -4.10 -13.04 3.65
C LEU A 90 -3.08 -12.91 2.50
N PRO A 91 -2.43 -13.99 2.02
CA PRO A 91 -1.49 -13.90 0.89
C PRO A 91 -2.14 -13.39 -0.40
N PHE A 92 -3.40 -13.78 -0.66
CA PHE A 92 -4.15 -13.31 -1.83
C PHE A 92 -4.52 -11.82 -1.74
N SER A 93 -4.69 -11.31 -0.52
CA SER A 93 -4.99 -9.91 -0.26
C SER A 93 -3.78 -8.98 -0.33
N VAL A 94 -2.56 -9.50 -0.53
CA VAL A 94 -1.32 -8.71 -0.37
C VAL A 94 -0.38 -8.90 -1.55
N THR A 95 -0.17 -10.15 -1.99
CA THR A 95 0.69 -10.50 -3.13
C THR A 95 0.06 -11.60 -4.01
N PRO A 96 -1.14 -11.36 -4.60
CA PRO A 96 -1.80 -12.35 -5.44
C PRO A 96 -0.96 -12.72 -6.66
N GLU A 97 -0.24 -11.78 -7.27
CA GLU A 97 0.57 -12.00 -8.48
C GLU A 97 1.78 -12.94 -8.26
N ARG A 98 2.25 -13.10 -7.01
CA ARG A 98 3.37 -13.96 -6.66
C ARG A 98 2.95 -15.38 -6.29
N LEU A 99 1.65 -15.67 -6.25
CA LEU A 99 1.15 -17.00 -5.92
C LEU A 99 1.24 -17.92 -7.14
N PRO A 100 1.84 -19.12 -6.99
CA PRO A 100 2.10 -20.03 -8.11
C PRO A 100 0.80 -20.55 -8.77
N VAL A 101 -0.33 -20.50 -8.08
CA VAL A 101 -1.62 -21.02 -8.56
C VAL A 101 -2.68 -19.92 -8.51
N GLY A 102 -3.25 -19.58 -9.66
CA GLY A 102 -4.40 -18.66 -9.78
C GLY A 102 -4.09 -17.18 -9.51
N GLY A 103 -2.86 -16.82 -9.20
CA GLY A 103 -2.46 -15.48 -8.77
C GLY A 103 -2.88 -14.35 -9.70
N ALA A 104 -2.67 -14.52 -11.01
CA ALA A 104 -3.04 -13.53 -12.03
C ALA A 104 -4.57 -13.36 -12.17
N HIS A 105 -5.36 -14.42 -11.96
CA HIS A 105 -6.83 -14.35 -12.00
C HIS A 105 -7.39 -13.72 -10.72
N LEU A 106 -6.84 -14.08 -9.56
CA LEU A 106 -7.22 -13.53 -8.26
C LEU A 106 -6.82 -12.07 -8.10
N ALA A 107 -5.75 -11.61 -8.75
CA ALA A 107 -5.36 -10.20 -8.78
C ALA A 107 -6.46 -9.28 -9.32
N LYS A 108 -7.27 -9.76 -10.29
CA LYS A 108 -8.42 -8.99 -10.83
C LYS A 108 -9.53 -8.79 -9.80
N TYR A 109 -9.68 -9.73 -8.88
CA TYR A 109 -10.71 -9.72 -7.84
C TYR A 109 -10.16 -9.22 -6.50
N HIS A 110 -9.00 -8.58 -6.48
CA HIS A 110 -8.34 -8.13 -5.26
C HIS A 110 -9.27 -7.32 -4.35
N TYR A 111 -10.06 -6.37 -4.88
CA TYR A 111 -11.02 -5.61 -4.10
C TYR A 111 -12.08 -6.47 -3.40
N LEU A 112 -12.53 -7.55 -4.03
CA LEU A 112 -13.46 -8.49 -3.41
C LEU A 112 -12.78 -9.27 -2.28
N ILE A 113 -11.52 -9.67 -2.46
CA ILE A 113 -10.74 -10.37 -1.43
C ILE A 113 -10.54 -9.46 -0.21
N VAL A 114 -10.18 -8.19 -0.44
CA VAL A 114 -10.06 -7.18 0.62
C VAL A 114 -11.41 -6.95 1.31
N LEU A 115 -12.50 -6.84 0.56
CA LEU A 115 -13.85 -6.70 1.12
C LEU A 115 -14.23 -7.91 1.99
N VAL A 116 -13.96 -9.13 1.53
CA VAL A 116 -14.21 -10.35 2.30
C VAL A 116 -13.39 -10.36 3.60
N GLN A 117 -12.13 -9.91 3.57
CA GLN A 117 -11.33 -9.75 4.80
C GLN A 117 -11.97 -8.78 5.80
N PHE A 118 -12.53 -7.66 5.32
CA PHE A 118 -13.26 -6.72 6.18
C PHE A 118 -14.56 -7.29 6.73
N VAL A 119 -15.33 -8.05 5.93
CA VAL A 119 -16.55 -8.72 6.40
C VAL A 119 -16.23 -9.78 7.46
N LEU A 120 -15.19 -10.59 7.24
CA LEU A 120 -14.71 -11.57 8.21
C LEU A 120 -14.22 -10.90 9.50
N PHE A 121 -13.55 -9.75 9.39
CA PHE A 121 -13.16 -8.94 10.54
C PHE A 121 -14.38 -8.43 11.32
N GLY A 122 -15.38 -7.87 10.63
CA GLY A 122 -16.62 -7.44 11.26
C GLY A 122 -17.35 -8.58 11.98
N GLY A 123 -17.41 -9.76 11.35
CA GLY A 123 -17.94 -10.97 11.98
C GLY A 123 -17.14 -11.39 13.22
N SER A 124 -15.82 -11.35 13.15
CA SER A 124 -14.94 -11.63 14.29
C SER A 124 -15.16 -10.65 15.45
N CYS A 125 -15.29 -9.35 15.15
CA CYS A 125 -15.59 -8.32 16.15
C CYS A 125 -16.93 -8.58 16.84
N LEU A 126 -17.99 -8.88 16.09
CA LEU A 126 -19.31 -9.17 16.66
C LEU A 126 -19.29 -10.40 17.58
N LEU A 127 -18.49 -11.42 17.24
CA LEU A 127 -18.34 -12.62 18.07
C LEU A 127 -17.52 -12.39 19.35
N GLN A 128 -16.74 -11.31 19.42
CA GLN A 128 -15.75 -11.07 20.47
C GLN A 128 -15.98 -9.79 21.29
N VAL A 129 -16.89 -8.90 20.86
CA VAL A 129 -17.00 -7.50 21.33
C VAL A 129 -17.12 -7.35 22.85
N ASP A 130 -17.76 -8.31 23.52
CA ASP A 130 -17.96 -8.30 24.99
C ASP A 130 -17.14 -9.37 25.73
N ARG A 131 -16.34 -10.17 25.01
CA ARG A 131 -15.73 -11.39 25.55
C ARG A 131 -14.22 -11.36 25.61
N VAL A 132 -13.58 -10.43 24.90
CA VAL A 132 -12.14 -10.51 24.63
C VAL A 132 -11.48 -9.14 24.84
N PRO A 133 -10.27 -9.07 25.43
CA PRO A 133 -9.52 -7.82 25.57
C PRO A 133 -9.28 -7.14 24.22
N PHE A 134 -9.23 -5.80 24.25
CA PHE A 134 -9.01 -4.94 23.07
C PHE A 134 -7.77 -5.32 22.24
N THR A 135 -6.77 -5.92 22.86
CA THR A 135 -5.55 -6.41 22.19
C THR A 135 -5.84 -7.52 21.17
N GLU A 136 -6.82 -8.40 21.42
CA GLU A 136 -7.21 -9.43 20.45
C GLU A 136 -8.05 -8.86 19.31
N LEU A 137 -8.87 -7.84 19.60
CA LEU A 137 -9.58 -7.06 18.58
C LEU A 137 -8.59 -6.37 17.62
N LEU A 138 -7.50 -5.79 18.15
CA LEU A 138 -6.43 -5.22 17.34
C LEU A 138 -5.72 -6.28 16.47
N ARG A 139 -5.49 -7.49 17.01
CA ARG A 139 -4.91 -8.59 16.24
C ARG A 139 -5.84 -9.03 15.11
N ALA A 140 -7.13 -9.13 15.37
CA ALA A 140 -8.15 -9.44 14.37
C ALA A 140 -8.23 -8.40 13.25
N ALA A 141 -7.86 -7.13 13.53
CA ALA A 141 -7.85 -6.06 12.54
C ALA A 141 -6.63 -6.09 11.60
N MET A 142 -5.53 -6.74 11.99
CA MET A 142 -4.28 -6.73 11.22
C MET A 142 -4.42 -7.20 9.76
N PRO A 143 -5.20 -8.24 9.41
CA PRO A 143 -5.41 -8.65 8.03
C PRO A 143 -6.01 -7.55 7.16
N GLY A 144 -7.00 -6.83 7.70
CA GLY A 144 -7.64 -5.71 7.00
C GLY A 144 -6.67 -4.53 6.83
N LEU A 145 -5.88 -4.21 7.86
CA LEU A 145 -4.87 -3.15 7.81
C LEU A 145 -3.75 -3.47 6.81
N LEU A 146 -3.29 -4.72 6.77
CA LEU A 146 -2.29 -5.22 5.84
C LEU A 146 -2.79 -5.20 4.39
N ALA A 147 -4.02 -5.66 4.17
CA ALA A 147 -4.67 -5.61 2.87
C ALA A 147 -4.85 -4.15 2.38
N PHE A 148 -5.21 -3.25 3.29
CA PHE A 148 -5.34 -1.83 2.99
C PHE A 148 -4.00 -1.16 2.67
N SER A 149 -2.94 -1.45 3.43
CA SER A 149 -1.60 -0.92 3.16
C SER A 149 -1.07 -1.40 1.81
N ALA A 150 -1.29 -2.68 1.48
CA ALA A 150 -0.93 -3.26 0.18
C ALA A 150 -1.64 -2.55 -0.99
N GLU A 151 -2.95 -2.30 -0.85
CA GLU A 151 -3.71 -1.58 -1.88
C GLU A 151 -3.23 -0.11 -2.03
N THR A 152 -2.90 0.54 -0.91
CA THR A 152 -2.37 1.91 -0.92
C THR A 152 -1.03 1.99 -1.64
N GLN A 153 -0.14 1.02 -1.38
CA GLN A 153 1.15 0.91 -2.07
C GLN A 153 0.97 0.66 -3.56
N ARG A 154 0.08 -0.24 -3.99
CA ARG A 154 -0.19 -0.48 -5.43
C ARG A 154 -0.78 0.73 -6.14
N ARG A 155 -1.57 1.56 -5.45
CA ARG A 155 -2.06 2.82 -6.00
C ARG A 155 -0.92 3.82 -6.17
N ALA A 156 -0.01 3.90 -5.20
CA ALA A 156 1.18 4.72 -5.30
C ALA A 156 2.10 4.28 -6.45
N GLU A 157 2.33 2.96 -6.61
CA GLU A 157 3.10 2.41 -7.73
C GLU A 157 2.49 2.80 -9.09
N ARG A 158 1.17 2.64 -9.26
CA ARG A 158 0.45 3.03 -10.49
C ARG A 158 0.52 4.53 -10.77
N ALA A 159 0.42 5.37 -9.73
CA ALA A 159 0.52 6.82 -9.88
C ALA A 159 1.94 7.26 -10.27
N ASN A 160 2.96 6.62 -9.70
CA ASN A 160 4.37 6.88 -10.01
C ASN A 160 4.71 6.47 -11.46
N ASP A 161 4.20 5.32 -11.91
CA ASP A 161 4.35 4.88 -13.31
C ASP A 161 3.69 5.85 -14.29
N ALA A 162 2.48 6.31 -13.99
CA ALA A 162 1.79 7.31 -14.81
C ALA A 162 2.52 8.67 -14.82
N ALA A 163 3.24 9.03 -13.75
CA ALA A 163 4.04 10.24 -13.70
C ALA A 163 5.32 10.12 -14.54
N LEU A 164 6.01 8.97 -14.46
CA LEU A 164 7.16 8.65 -15.32
C LEU A 164 6.76 8.67 -16.81
N ASP A 165 5.65 8.04 -17.16
CA ASP A 165 5.13 8.04 -18.54
C ASP A 165 4.81 9.45 -19.04
N LYS A 166 4.29 10.33 -18.16
CA LYS A 166 4.03 11.73 -18.51
C LYS A 166 5.32 12.50 -18.76
N LEU A 167 6.34 12.32 -17.93
CA LEU A 167 7.66 12.93 -18.14
C LEU A 167 8.26 12.49 -19.48
N GLU A 168 8.12 11.22 -19.83
CA GLU A 168 8.57 10.69 -21.12
C GLU A 168 7.77 11.25 -22.30
N ARG A 169 6.45 11.40 -22.18
CA ARG A 169 5.62 12.00 -23.23
C ARG A 169 5.92 13.49 -23.43
N LEU A 170 6.27 14.22 -22.37
CA LEU A 170 6.67 15.63 -22.43
C LEU A 170 8.03 15.84 -23.14
N LYS A 171 8.81 14.77 -23.38
CA LYS A 171 9.99 14.78 -24.25
C LYS A 171 9.64 14.95 -25.73
N TYR A 172 8.51 14.41 -26.18
CA TYR A 172 8.17 14.33 -27.61
C TYR A 172 7.57 15.58 -28.28
N PRO A 173 6.91 16.56 -27.61
CA PRO A 173 6.45 17.77 -28.30
C PRO A 173 7.59 18.68 -28.79
N LEU A 174 8.84 18.47 -28.34
CA LEU A 174 10.02 19.19 -28.86
C LEU A 174 10.60 18.59 -30.15
N LYS A 175 10.12 17.42 -30.61
CA LYS A 175 10.57 16.77 -31.86
C LYS A 175 9.76 17.15 -33.10
N GLY A 176 8.74 18.02 -32.97
CA GLY A 176 7.78 18.32 -34.04
C GLY A 176 7.48 19.79 -34.28
N ALA A 177 8.27 20.71 -33.71
CA ALA A 177 8.18 22.15 -33.96
C ALA A 177 9.53 22.69 -34.43
#